data_AF-X0ZHC9-F1
#
_entry.id   AF-X0ZHC9-F1
#
_cell.length_a   1.000
_cell.length_b   1.000
_cell.length_c   1.000
_cell.angle_alpha   90.00
_cell.angle_beta   90.00
_cell.angle_gamma   90.00
#
_symmetry.space_group_name_H-M   'P 1'
#
loop_
_entity.id
_entity.type
_entity.pdbx_description
1 polymer ?
#
loop_
_entity_poly.entity_id
_entity_poly.type
_entity_poly.pdbx_seq_one_letter_code
_entity_poly.pdbx_strand_id
1 'polypeptide(L)'
;MSAVGCGSVVHENSSLLPLASSQKHVIVGKPGGKYFGYYFGLPARKIFKKKLGEYLGLSPEDLERNENIEKYITKKKEKKSKSKEQEVKIIEKEVKKDEEEDPEIKTKNQKENEVIDVSALTKEDLAVDFTTSSAISRVNLKFLAVYIPIFWMSGLMVGIFWYEYTRFFGLATILALPLAIFLILYIFILGILCFSKLMLILINLLHKPREGVFLAELGDKDYEFWMMRIEIKKIALWFLFF
;
A
#
# COMPACT_ATOMS: atom_id res chain seq x y z
N MET A 1 7.98 25.74 -12.11
CA MET A 1 8.52 26.73 -11.15
C MET A 1 8.55 26.12 -9.75
N SER A 2 9.45 26.60 -8.90
CA SER A 2 9.44 26.41 -7.44
C SER A 2 9.23 27.77 -6.78
N ALA A 3 8.74 27.78 -5.54
CA ALA A 3 8.49 29.02 -4.79
C ALA A 3 9.37 29.08 -3.53
N VAL A 4 9.93 30.25 -3.24
CA VAL A 4 10.81 30.47 -2.09
C VAL A 4 10.25 31.62 -1.26
N GLY A 5 9.84 31.33 -0.02
CA GLY A 5 9.30 32.33 0.90
C GLY A 5 10.36 33.33 1.36
N CYS A 6 9.96 34.58 1.57
CA CYS A 6 10.84 35.67 1.98
C CYS A 6 11.72 35.30 3.19
N GLY A 7 13.00 35.68 3.15
CA GLY A 7 13.97 35.37 4.22
C GLY A 7 14.43 33.90 4.29
N SER A 8 14.00 33.03 3.37
CA SER A 8 14.55 31.67 3.25
C SER A 8 15.95 31.70 2.66
N VAL A 9 16.80 30.77 3.11
CA VAL A 9 18.16 30.58 2.59
C VAL A 9 18.24 29.20 1.95
N VAL A 10 18.64 29.14 0.68
CA VAL A 10 18.85 27.89 -0.06
C VAL A 10 20.36 27.71 -0.24
N HIS A 11 20.93 26.68 0.37
CA HIS A 11 22.36 26.36 0.25
C HIS A 11 22.64 25.59 -1.05
N GLU A 12 23.86 25.74 -1.58
CA GLU A 12 24.33 25.13 -2.84
C GLU A 12 24.14 23.60 -2.88
N ASN A 13 24.21 22.93 -1.73
CA ASN A 13 23.95 21.50 -1.59
C ASN A 13 22.46 21.13 -1.52
N SER A 14 21.57 21.95 -2.07
CA SER A 14 20.13 21.67 -2.07
C SER A 14 19.44 22.02 -3.38
N SER A 15 18.48 21.18 -3.76
CA SER A 15 17.72 21.31 -5.00
C SER A 15 16.22 21.28 -4.71
N LEU A 16 15.51 22.27 -5.24
CA LEU A 16 14.06 22.39 -5.17
C LEU A 16 13.45 21.78 -6.44
N LEU A 17 12.76 20.66 -6.31
CA LEU A 17 12.02 20.08 -7.43
C LEU A 17 10.85 20.99 -7.86
N PRO A 18 10.29 20.83 -9.07
CA PRO A 18 9.06 21.51 -9.47
C PRO A 18 7.95 21.34 -8.42
N LEU A 19 7.14 22.38 -8.20
CA LEU A 19 6.10 22.42 -7.16
C LEU A 19 6.60 22.36 -5.70
N ALA A 20 7.91 22.43 -5.44
CA ALA A 20 8.42 22.73 -4.10
C ALA A 20 8.12 24.19 -3.71
N SER A 21 7.67 24.41 -2.47
CA SER A 21 7.44 25.75 -1.91
C SER A 21 7.98 25.89 -0.48
N SER A 22 8.94 26.79 -0.23
CA SER A 22 9.37 27.10 1.14
C SER A 22 8.47 28.14 1.82
N GLN A 23 8.22 27.97 3.11
CA GLN A 23 7.64 29.04 3.94
C GLN A 23 8.69 30.12 4.24
N LYS A 24 8.29 31.25 4.82
CA LYS A 24 9.22 32.33 5.20
C LYS A 24 10.27 31.84 6.20
N HIS A 25 11.48 32.39 6.13
CA HIS A 25 12.60 32.10 7.04
C HIS A 25 13.04 30.62 7.14
N VAL A 26 12.80 29.81 6.10
CA VAL A 26 13.24 28.41 6.08
C VAL A 26 14.66 28.28 5.53
N ILE A 27 15.53 27.58 6.26
CA ILE A 27 16.87 27.19 5.78
C ILE A 27 16.76 25.83 5.07
N VAL A 28 17.15 25.80 3.79
CA VAL A 28 17.12 24.62 2.92
C VAL A 28 18.56 24.20 2.62
N GLY A 29 18.87 22.91 2.78
CA GLY A 29 20.24 22.38 2.80
C GLY A 29 20.91 22.48 4.17
N LYS A 30 22.25 22.46 4.19
CA LYS A 30 23.08 22.75 5.38
C LYS A 30 24.36 23.47 4.95
N PRO A 31 24.82 24.54 5.63
CA PRO A 31 26.12 25.13 5.33
C PRO A 31 27.23 24.10 5.52
N GLY A 32 28.17 24.00 4.56
CA GLY A 32 29.31 23.07 4.59
C GLY A 32 28.97 21.57 4.46
N GLY A 33 27.71 21.19 4.20
CA GLY A 33 27.32 19.78 4.10
C GLY A 33 27.77 19.11 2.78
N LYS A 34 28.48 17.97 2.86
CA LYS A 34 28.93 17.20 1.68
C LYS A 34 27.81 16.51 0.86
N TYR A 35 26.56 16.54 1.32
CA TYR A 35 25.48 15.72 0.74
C TYR A 35 24.35 16.58 0.15
N PHE A 36 24.10 16.42 -1.14
CA PHE A 36 22.96 17.04 -1.80
C PHE A 36 21.61 16.63 -1.18
N GLY A 37 20.70 17.59 -1.04
CA GLY A 37 19.34 17.37 -0.56
C GLY A 37 18.30 17.84 -1.56
N TYR A 38 17.47 16.91 -2.06
CA TYR A 38 16.30 17.25 -2.88
C TYR A 38 15.06 17.44 -2.01
N TYR A 39 14.28 18.49 -2.31
CA TYR A 39 13.08 18.89 -1.57
C TYR A 39 11.89 19.05 -2.53
N PHE A 40 10.68 18.66 -2.09
CA PHE A 40 9.45 18.70 -2.88
C PHE A 40 8.21 19.01 -2.01
N GLY A 41 7.14 19.47 -2.65
CA GLY A 41 5.82 19.72 -2.05
C GLY A 41 5.66 21.10 -1.41
N LEU A 42 4.45 21.35 -0.91
CA LEU A 42 4.06 22.58 -0.21
C LEU A 42 3.56 22.23 1.21
N PRO A 43 4.26 22.63 2.29
CA PRO A 43 5.62 23.18 2.32
C PRO A 43 6.69 22.13 1.96
N ALA A 44 7.83 22.58 1.44
CA ALA A 44 8.88 21.74 0.90
C ALA A 44 9.54 20.83 1.96
N ARG A 45 9.50 19.52 1.73
CA ARG A 45 10.08 18.50 2.61
C ARG A 45 11.23 17.77 1.90
N LYS A 46 12.30 17.43 2.63
CA LYS A 46 13.41 16.64 2.09
C LYS A 46 12.92 15.22 1.77
N ILE A 47 13.03 14.84 0.50
CA ILE A 47 12.53 13.58 -0.06
C ILE A 47 13.43 12.43 0.42
N PHE A 48 14.71 12.49 0.01
CA PHE A 48 15.71 11.48 0.32
C PHE A 48 16.23 11.65 1.75
N LYS A 49 15.44 11.14 2.71
CA LYS A 49 15.96 10.66 4.00
C LYS A 49 16.73 9.35 3.74
N LYS A 50 17.74 9.01 4.56
CA LYS A 50 18.60 7.81 4.36
C LYS A 50 17.78 6.54 4.03
N LYS A 51 16.75 6.28 4.82
CA LYS A 51 15.80 5.15 4.66
C LYS A 51 15.14 5.06 3.27
N LEU A 52 14.94 6.18 2.56
CA LEU A 52 14.31 6.17 1.24
C LEU A 52 15.32 5.85 0.12
N GLY A 53 16.58 6.29 0.24
CA GLY A 53 17.63 5.85 -0.68
C GLY A 53 17.91 4.35 -0.55
N GLU A 54 17.94 3.88 0.70
CA GLU A 54 18.04 2.47 1.10
C GLU A 54 16.88 1.63 0.53
N TYR A 55 15.63 2.11 0.64
CA TYR A 55 14.44 1.46 0.04
C TYR A 55 14.42 1.49 -1.50
N LEU A 56 14.95 2.55 -2.12
CA LEU A 56 15.06 2.67 -3.58
C LEU A 56 16.28 1.94 -4.17
N GLY A 57 17.09 1.24 -3.35
CA GLY A 57 18.29 0.55 -3.79
C GLY A 57 19.42 1.46 -4.31
N LEU A 58 19.36 2.76 -3.99
CA LEU A 58 20.31 3.76 -4.48
C LEU A 58 21.60 3.73 -3.64
N SER A 59 22.63 3.04 -4.14
CA SER A 59 23.98 3.14 -3.58
C SER A 59 24.50 4.59 -3.69
N PRO A 60 25.30 5.11 -2.73
CA PRO A 60 26.07 6.33 -2.96
C PRO A 60 26.92 6.26 -4.24
N GLU A 61 27.37 5.05 -4.61
CA GLU A 61 28.13 4.80 -5.83
C GLU A 61 27.31 5.06 -7.10
N ASP A 62 25.99 4.80 -7.10
CA ASP A 62 25.13 5.07 -8.25
C ASP A 62 24.83 6.58 -8.43
N LEU A 63 24.98 7.38 -7.37
CA LEU A 63 24.95 8.84 -7.48
C LEU A 63 26.23 9.36 -8.15
N GLU A 64 27.42 8.92 -7.70
CA GLU A 64 28.70 9.27 -8.33
C GLU A 64 28.82 8.72 -9.77
N ARG A 65 28.17 7.59 -10.05
CA ARG A 65 28.04 6.99 -11.39
C ARG A 65 27.21 7.86 -12.32
N ASN A 66 26.16 8.52 -11.81
CA ASN A 66 25.34 9.46 -12.61
C ASN A 66 26.14 10.71 -13.01
N GLU A 67 27.12 11.14 -12.21
CA GLU A 67 28.06 12.22 -12.56
C GLU A 67 29.14 11.80 -13.56
N ASN A 68 29.35 10.49 -13.78
CA ASN A 68 30.42 9.94 -14.64
C ASN A 68 29.91 9.03 -15.77
N ILE A 69 28.61 9.10 -16.13
CA ILE A 69 27.96 8.22 -17.12
C ILE A 69 28.75 8.14 -18.43
N GLU A 70 29.19 9.27 -18.98
CA GLU A 70 29.87 9.33 -20.29
C GLU A 70 31.15 8.49 -20.33
N LYS A 71 31.98 8.58 -19.27
CA LYS A 71 33.21 7.79 -19.10
C LYS A 71 32.93 6.29 -18.96
N TYR A 72 31.75 5.93 -18.45
CA TYR A 72 31.31 4.54 -18.34
C TYR A 72 30.75 4.02 -19.67
N ILE A 73 30.08 4.87 -20.46
CA ILE A 73 29.57 4.53 -21.80
C ILE A 73 30.72 4.27 -22.78
N THR A 74 31.76 5.11 -22.81
CA THR A 74 32.94 4.90 -23.69
C THR A 74 33.64 3.58 -23.35
N LYS A 75 33.98 3.39 -22.08
CA LYS A 75 34.64 2.16 -21.57
C LYS A 75 33.80 0.89 -21.79
N LYS A 76 32.46 1.00 -21.83
CA LYS A 76 31.55 -0.12 -22.17
C LYS A 76 31.47 -0.37 -23.69
N LYS A 77 31.57 0.65 -24.54
CA LYS A 77 31.70 0.48 -26.01
C LYS A 77 33.01 -0.25 -26.35
N GLU A 78 34.14 0.16 -25.75
CA GLU A 78 35.46 -0.47 -25.96
C GLU A 78 35.53 -1.94 -25.52
N LYS A 79 34.82 -2.32 -24.45
CA LYS A 79 34.69 -3.74 -24.08
C LYS A 79 33.83 -4.53 -25.07
N LYS A 80 32.76 -3.93 -25.61
CA LYS A 80 31.80 -4.61 -26.49
C LYS A 80 32.28 -4.79 -27.93
N SER A 81 33.26 -4.01 -28.39
CA SER A 81 33.99 -4.33 -29.64
C SER A 81 34.91 -5.53 -29.44
N LYS A 82 35.72 -5.53 -28.37
CA LYS A 82 36.67 -6.61 -28.06
C LYS A 82 36.01 -7.96 -27.80
N SER A 83 34.84 -8.01 -27.16
CA SER A 83 34.12 -9.28 -26.94
C SER A 83 33.61 -9.90 -28.26
N LYS A 84 33.04 -9.09 -29.16
CA LYS A 84 32.59 -9.55 -30.48
C LYS A 84 33.72 -10.15 -31.32
N GLU A 85 34.91 -9.59 -31.21
CA GLU A 85 36.11 -10.04 -31.91
C GLU A 85 36.68 -11.38 -31.37
N GLN A 86 36.16 -11.84 -30.23
CA GLN A 86 36.42 -13.16 -29.63
C GLN A 86 35.26 -14.14 -29.92
N GLU A 87 34.00 -13.70 -29.79
CA GLU A 87 32.79 -14.50 -30.05
C GLU A 87 32.80 -15.12 -31.47
N VAL A 88 33.15 -14.34 -32.51
CA VAL A 88 33.25 -14.84 -33.89
C VAL A 88 34.27 -15.98 -34.04
N LYS A 89 35.37 -15.94 -33.29
CA LYS A 89 36.46 -16.96 -33.35
C LYS A 89 36.17 -18.22 -32.53
N ILE A 90 35.06 -18.22 -31.80
CA ILE A 90 34.55 -19.38 -31.03
C ILE A 90 33.49 -20.10 -31.89
N ILE A 91 32.56 -19.35 -32.49
CA ILE A 91 31.51 -19.91 -33.36
C ILE A 91 32.09 -20.70 -34.55
N GLU A 92 33.19 -20.25 -35.16
CA GLU A 92 33.89 -21.00 -36.23
C GLU A 92 34.44 -22.39 -35.80
N LYS A 93 34.51 -22.68 -34.50
CA LYS A 93 35.02 -23.95 -33.94
C LYS A 93 33.93 -24.90 -33.47
N GLU A 94 32.76 -24.39 -33.12
CA GLU A 94 31.69 -25.17 -32.49
C GLU A 94 30.79 -25.87 -33.51
N VAL A 95 30.67 -25.34 -34.75
CA VAL A 95 29.93 -25.93 -35.90
C VAL A 95 30.60 -27.21 -36.48
N LYS A 96 31.26 -28.02 -35.64
CA LYS A 96 31.92 -29.29 -35.98
C LYS A 96 31.70 -30.40 -34.94
N LYS A 97 30.86 -30.21 -33.92
CA LYS A 97 30.64 -31.18 -32.83
C LYS A 97 29.23 -31.15 -32.23
N ASP A 98 28.21 -31.48 -33.01
CA ASP A 98 26.83 -31.66 -32.52
C ASP A 98 26.17 -32.91 -33.14
N GLU A 99 26.37 -34.07 -32.51
CA GLU A 99 25.58 -35.31 -32.70
C GLU A 99 25.42 -36.01 -31.33
N GLU A 100 24.17 -36.38 -30.98
CA GLU A 100 23.73 -37.26 -29.85
C GLU A 100 23.99 -36.75 -28.38
N GLU A 101 23.11 -36.87 -27.36
CA GLU A 101 21.67 -37.21 -27.23
C GLU A 101 21.10 -36.70 -25.85
N ASP A 102 19.82 -36.95 -25.50
CA ASP A 102 19.01 -36.38 -24.36
C ASP A 102 18.19 -37.50 -23.61
N PRO A 103 17.25 -37.32 -22.63
CA PRO A 103 17.10 -36.48 -21.41
C PRO A 103 17.34 -37.32 -20.09
N GLU A 104 16.57 -37.46 -18.96
CA GLU A 104 15.31 -36.95 -18.35
C GLU A 104 15.25 -37.29 -16.81
N ILE A 105 14.08 -37.17 -16.13
CA ILE A 105 13.61 -37.85 -14.88
C ILE A 105 13.91 -37.23 -13.46
N LYS A 106 12.92 -36.47 -12.92
CA LYS A 106 11.98 -36.76 -11.77
C LYS A 106 12.52 -37.40 -10.45
N THR A 107 11.96 -37.29 -9.21
CA THR A 107 10.67 -36.75 -8.66
C THR A 107 10.62 -36.62 -7.10
N LYS A 108 9.60 -35.88 -6.58
CA LYS A 108 8.76 -36.11 -5.34
C LYS A 108 9.20 -35.75 -3.90
N ASN A 109 8.35 -34.89 -3.29
CA ASN A 109 7.64 -34.98 -1.99
C ASN A 109 8.36 -35.24 -0.64
N GLN A 110 8.11 -34.37 0.36
CA GLN A 110 7.10 -34.61 1.44
C GLN A 110 6.79 -33.33 2.26
N LYS A 111 5.92 -33.43 3.28
CA LYS A 111 5.42 -32.33 4.15
C LYS A 111 6.10 -32.36 5.52
N GLU A 112 6.13 -31.24 6.26
CA GLU A 112 5.78 -31.27 7.69
C GLU A 112 5.39 -29.89 8.29
N ASN A 113 5.08 -29.88 9.59
CA ASN A 113 4.38 -28.84 10.34
C ASN A 113 5.12 -27.50 10.43
N GLU A 114 4.42 -26.39 10.17
CA GLU A 114 4.93 -25.04 10.48
C GLU A 114 4.67 -24.67 11.95
N VAL A 115 5.73 -24.65 12.75
CA VAL A 115 5.79 -23.79 13.93
C VAL A 115 5.81 -22.35 13.42
N ILE A 116 4.86 -21.51 13.87
CA ILE A 116 4.81 -20.11 13.44
C ILE A 116 5.98 -19.37 14.08
N ASP A 117 7.07 -19.23 13.33
CA ASP A 117 8.27 -18.56 13.79
C ASP A 117 8.04 -17.06 13.91
N VAL A 118 7.97 -16.58 15.16
CA VAL A 118 7.73 -15.17 15.50
C VAL A 118 8.83 -14.26 14.92
N SER A 119 10.01 -14.82 14.60
CA SER A 119 11.11 -14.17 13.90
C SER A 119 10.74 -13.68 12.49
N ALA A 120 9.72 -14.27 11.86
CA ALA A 120 9.32 -13.99 10.48
C ALA A 120 8.32 -12.83 10.33
N LEU A 121 7.70 -12.33 11.41
CA LEU A 121 6.79 -11.20 11.32
C LEU A 121 7.56 -9.92 10.99
N THR A 122 7.29 -9.37 9.80
CA THR A 122 7.89 -8.10 9.40
C THR A 122 7.26 -6.94 10.17
N LYS A 123 7.97 -5.80 10.21
CA LYS A 123 7.43 -4.56 10.80
C LYS A 123 6.24 -3.99 10.02
N GLU A 124 5.95 -4.54 8.84
CA GLU A 124 4.80 -4.22 8.00
C GLU A 124 3.58 -5.06 8.37
N ASP A 125 3.77 -6.28 8.89
CA ASP A 125 2.68 -7.11 9.45
C ASP A 125 2.20 -6.59 10.81
N LEU A 126 3.13 -6.02 11.59
CA LEU A 126 2.85 -5.32 12.86
C LEU A 126 2.35 -3.88 12.68
N ALA A 127 2.44 -3.33 11.47
CA ALA A 127 1.88 -2.02 11.14
C ALA A 127 0.39 -2.16 10.84
N VAL A 128 -0.46 -1.95 11.85
CA VAL A 128 -1.92 -1.86 11.69
C VAL A 128 -2.25 -0.65 10.81
N ASP A 129 -2.28 -0.85 9.50
CA ASP A 129 -2.44 0.23 8.54
C ASP A 129 -3.92 0.59 8.40
N PHE A 130 -4.33 1.58 9.21
CA PHE A 130 -5.72 2.01 9.31
C PHE A 130 -6.28 2.55 7.98
N THR A 131 -5.42 3.08 7.10
CA THR A 131 -5.83 3.85 5.92
C THR A 131 -5.71 3.13 4.58
N THR A 132 -5.01 1.99 4.48
CA THR A 132 -4.90 1.26 3.20
C THR A 132 -5.89 0.09 3.11
N SER A 133 -6.39 -0.13 1.89
CA SER A 133 -7.25 -1.26 1.54
C SER A 133 -6.50 -2.60 1.58
N SER A 134 -5.17 -2.61 1.43
CA SER A 134 -4.35 -3.83 1.50
C SER A 134 -4.49 -4.57 2.84
N ALA A 135 -4.77 -3.85 3.93
CA ALA A 135 -5.06 -4.44 5.23
C ALA A 135 -6.47 -5.07 5.32
N ILE A 136 -7.40 -4.79 4.40
CA ILE A 136 -8.74 -5.41 4.38
C ILE A 136 -8.73 -6.82 3.79
N SER A 137 -7.78 -7.16 2.90
CA SER A 137 -7.69 -8.53 2.35
C SER A 137 -7.03 -9.52 3.31
N ARG A 138 -6.50 -9.04 4.44
CA ARG A 138 -5.94 -9.85 5.53
C ARG A 138 -6.91 -10.04 6.70
N VAL A 139 -8.19 -9.69 6.58
CA VAL A 139 -9.19 -10.00 7.62
C VAL A 139 -9.24 -11.51 7.83
N ASN A 140 -9.07 -11.92 9.07
CA ASN A 140 -9.15 -13.33 9.46
C ASN A 140 -10.57 -13.84 9.16
N LEU A 141 -10.72 -15.07 8.63
CA LEU A 141 -12.02 -15.56 8.11
C LEU A 141 -13.14 -15.54 9.18
N LYS A 142 -12.75 -15.65 10.47
CA LYS A 142 -13.62 -15.45 11.64
C LYS A 142 -14.34 -14.10 11.64
N PHE A 143 -13.65 -13.02 11.25
CA PHE A 143 -14.15 -11.64 11.30
C PHE A 143 -15.05 -11.32 10.09
N LEU A 144 -14.81 -11.92 8.93
CA LEU A 144 -15.70 -11.83 7.77
C LEU A 144 -17.14 -12.28 8.10
N ALA A 145 -17.29 -13.29 8.97
CA ALA A 145 -18.60 -13.75 9.44
C ALA A 145 -19.39 -12.68 10.21
N VAL A 146 -18.72 -11.70 10.84
CA VAL A 146 -19.35 -10.60 11.58
C VAL A 146 -19.98 -9.57 10.63
N TYR A 147 -19.48 -9.47 9.40
CA TYR A 147 -20.02 -8.54 8.40
C TYR A 147 -21.28 -9.06 7.71
N ILE A 148 -21.46 -10.39 7.61
CA ILE A 148 -22.64 -11.02 6.99
C ILE A 148 -23.96 -10.47 7.56
N PRO A 149 -24.22 -10.45 8.89
CA PRO A 149 -25.46 -9.88 9.43
C PRO A 149 -25.58 -8.37 9.23
N ILE A 150 -24.47 -7.61 9.20
CA ILE A 150 -24.49 -6.15 8.98
C ILE A 150 -24.97 -5.85 7.55
N PHE A 151 -24.38 -6.51 6.56
CA PHE A 151 -24.77 -6.36 5.15
C PHE A 151 -26.18 -6.90 4.87
N TRP A 152 -26.55 -8.05 5.46
CA TRP A 152 -27.90 -8.59 5.34
C TRP A 152 -28.95 -7.61 5.87
N MET A 153 -28.78 -7.09 7.08
CA MET A 153 -29.75 -6.19 7.70
C MET A 153 -29.83 -4.82 7.00
N SER A 154 -28.70 -4.28 6.51
CA SER A 154 -28.73 -3.05 5.68
C SER A 154 -29.40 -3.31 4.32
N GLY A 155 -29.10 -4.44 3.68
CA GLY A 155 -29.71 -4.87 2.42
C GLY A 155 -31.22 -5.06 2.51
N LEU A 156 -31.73 -5.52 3.66
CA LEU A 156 -33.18 -5.60 3.90
C LEU A 156 -33.85 -4.21 3.92
N MET A 157 -33.22 -3.18 4.49
CA MET A 157 -33.78 -1.82 4.44
C MET A 157 -33.83 -1.27 3.01
N VAL A 158 -32.80 -1.53 2.21
CA VAL A 158 -32.78 -1.21 0.77
C VAL A 158 -33.88 -1.98 0.03
N GLY A 159 -34.06 -3.27 0.31
CA GLY A 159 -35.10 -4.10 -0.30
C GLY A 159 -36.52 -3.61 0.01
N ILE A 160 -36.78 -3.17 1.25
CA ILE A 160 -38.07 -2.56 1.64
C ILE A 160 -38.30 -1.26 0.87
N PHE A 161 -37.30 -0.38 0.76
CA PHE A 161 -37.42 0.86 -0.02
C PHE A 161 -37.67 0.56 -1.51
N TRP A 162 -36.92 -0.38 -2.10
CA TRP A 162 -37.07 -0.77 -3.50
C TRP A 162 -38.45 -1.36 -3.80
N TYR A 163 -38.99 -2.17 -2.88
CA TYR A 163 -40.35 -2.72 -2.97
C TYR A 163 -41.40 -1.60 -3.02
N GLU A 164 -41.39 -0.67 -2.07
CA GLU A 164 -42.37 0.43 -2.04
C GLU A 164 -42.17 1.41 -3.22
N TYR A 165 -40.93 1.59 -3.70
CA TYR A 165 -40.64 2.38 -4.90
C TYR A 165 -41.21 1.75 -6.18
N THR A 166 -41.05 0.44 -6.35
CA THR A 166 -41.51 -0.29 -7.55
C THR A 166 -43.01 -0.62 -7.53
N ARG A 167 -43.66 -0.54 -6.36
CA ARG A 167 -45.10 -0.73 -6.15
C ARG A 167 -45.98 0.15 -7.06
N PHE A 168 -45.54 1.37 -7.35
CA PHE A 168 -46.26 2.33 -8.20
C PHE A 168 -45.53 2.53 -9.53
N PHE A 169 -45.68 1.55 -10.44
CA PHE A 169 -45.04 1.61 -11.75
C PHE A 169 -45.72 2.63 -12.69
N GLY A 170 -44.97 3.63 -13.16
CA GLY A 170 -45.47 4.65 -14.09
C GLY A 170 -44.38 5.63 -14.53
N LEU A 171 -44.72 6.57 -15.42
CA LEU A 171 -43.75 7.53 -15.97
C LEU A 171 -43.03 8.36 -14.89
N ALA A 172 -43.70 8.67 -13.78
CA ALA A 172 -43.11 9.39 -12.66
C ALA A 172 -42.00 8.59 -11.94
N THR A 173 -42.15 7.27 -11.78
CA THR A 173 -41.12 6.40 -11.17
C THR A 173 -40.02 5.99 -12.15
N ILE A 174 -40.22 6.18 -13.46
CA ILE A 174 -39.11 6.14 -14.43
C ILE A 174 -38.31 7.47 -14.36
N LEU A 175 -39.00 8.62 -14.31
CA LEU A 175 -38.35 9.94 -14.26
C LEU A 175 -37.60 10.19 -12.93
N ALA A 176 -38.11 9.68 -11.82
CA ALA A 176 -37.49 9.78 -10.50
C ALA A 176 -36.37 8.75 -10.25
N LEU A 177 -36.13 7.81 -11.17
CA LEU A 177 -35.19 6.70 -11.00
C LEU A 177 -33.75 7.13 -10.63
N PRO A 178 -33.12 8.15 -11.25
CA PRO A 178 -31.78 8.58 -10.83
C PRO A 178 -31.76 9.13 -9.39
N LEU A 179 -32.80 9.85 -8.96
CA LEU A 179 -32.94 10.31 -7.58
C LEU A 179 -33.12 9.13 -6.61
N ALA A 180 -33.88 8.11 -7.01
CA ALA A 180 -34.07 6.90 -6.23
C ALA A 180 -32.77 6.11 -6.02
N ILE A 181 -31.89 6.04 -7.03
CA ILE A 181 -30.56 5.41 -6.89
C ILE A 181 -29.73 6.12 -5.81
N PHE A 182 -29.65 7.45 -5.83
CA PHE A 182 -28.94 8.20 -4.78
C PHE A 182 -29.56 7.97 -3.39
N LEU A 183 -30.89 7.92 -3.30
CA LEU A 183 -31.59 7.70 -2.04
C LEU A 183 -31.42 6.26 -1.50
N ILE A 184 -31.32 5.26 -2.39
CA ILE A 184 -30.97 3.87 -2.06
C ILE A 184 -29.56 3.78 -1.47
N LEU A 185 -28.58 4.41 -2.12
CA LEU A 185 -27.19 4.45 -1.63
C LEU A 185 -27.11 5.12 -0.25
N TYR A 186 -27.84 6.24 -0.06
CA TYR A 186 -27.92 6.93 1.21
C TYR A 186 -28.57 6.09 2.32
N ILE A 187 -29.68 5.39 2.03
CA ILE A 187 -30.31 4.44 2.97
C ILE A 187 -29.37 3.29 3.32
N PHE A 188 -28.61 2.76 2.36
CA PHE A 188 -27.65 1.68 2.58
C PHE A 188 -26.49 2.10 3.50
N ILE A 189 -25.94 3.30 3.31
CA ILE A 189 -24.89 3.88 4.17
C ILE A 189 -25.44 4.11 5.59
N LEU A 190 -26.63 4.71 5.73
CA LEU A 190 -27.29 4.87 7.05
C LEU A 190 -27.56 3.52 7.73
N GLY A 191 -27.98 2.50 6.98
CA GLY A 191 -28.15 1.13 7.47
C GLY A 191 -26.84 0.55 8.02
N ILE A 192 -25.74 0.64 7.27
CA ILE A 192 -24.41 0.17 7.71
C ILE A 192 -23.96 0.91 8.98
N LEU A 193 -24.15 2.23 9.07
CA LEU A 193 -23.80 3.02 10.25
C LEU A 193 -24.64 2.60 11.48
N CYS A 194 -25.93 2.35 11.28
CA CYS A 194 -26.85 1.91 12.34
C CYS A 194 -26.50 0.49 12.84
N PHE A 195 -26.37 -0.49 11.93
CA PHE A 195 -26.07 -1.87 12.30
C PHE A 195 -24.64 -2.06 12.80
N SER A 196 -23.65 -1.32 12.30
CA SER A 196 -22.29 -1.28 12.89
C SER A 196 -22.31 -0.79 14.34
N LYS A 197 -23.12 0.24 14.65
CA LYS A 197 -23.29 0.74 16.03
C LYS A 197 -23.97 -0.30 16.93
N LEU A 198 -24.96 -1.03 16.42
CA LEU A 198 -25.63 -2.13 17.13
C LEU A 198 -24.65 -3.27 17.44
N MET A 199 -23.85 -3.71 16.46
CA MET A 199 -22.85 -4.76 16.66
C MET A 199 -21.74 -4.35 17.64
N LEU A 200 -21.31 -3.09 17.65
CA LEU A 200 -20.38 -2.57 18.67
C LEU A 200 -20.96 -2.62 20.09
N ILE A 201 -22.27 -2.39 20.26
CA ILE A 201 -22.96 -2.54 21.55
C ILE A 201 -23.00 -4.02 21.95
N LEU A 202 -23.34 -4.92 21.01
CA LEU A 202 -23.39 -6.37 21.25
C LEU A 202 -22.01 -6.93 21.68
N ILE A 203 -20.93 -6.49 21.05
CA ILE A 203 -19.56 -6.94 21.41
C ILE A 203 -19.12 -6.36 22.76
N ASN A 204 -19.46 -5.11 23.07
CA ASN A 204 -19.19 -4.55 24.40
C ASN A 204 -20.01 -5.21 25.52
N LEU A 205 -21.16 -5.80 25.20
CA LEU A 205 -21.94 -6.63 26.12
C LEU A 205 -21.27 -8.01 26.33
N LEU A 206 -20.83 -8.65 25.25
CA LEU A 206 -20.19 -9.97 25.26
C LEU A 206 -18.81 -9.96 25.93
N HIS A 207 -18.01 -8.90 25.68
CA HIS A 207 -16.70 -8.71 26.30
C HIS A 207 -16.45 -7.23 26.58
N LYS A 208 -16.58 -6.84 27.86
CA LYS A 208 -16.28 -5.48 28.35
C LYS A 208 -14.86 -5.08 27.93
N PRO A 209 -14.62 -3.85 27.45
CA PRO A 209 -13.26 -3.39 27.18
C PRO A 209 -12.45 -3.40 28.48
N ARG A 210 -11.30 -4.07 28.49
CA ARG A 210 -10.25 -3.81 29.49
C ARG A 210 -9.41 -2.62 29.03
N GLU A 211 -8.92 -1.85 29.99
CA GLU A 211 -8.02 -0.72 29.78
C GLU A 211 -6.63 -1.09 30.29
N GLY A 212 -5.57 -0.85 29.51
CA GLY A 212 -4.21 -1.27 29.83
C GLY A 212 -3.35 -1.50 28.59
N VAL A 213 -2.12 -2.00 28.82
CA VAL A 213 -1.23 -2.50 27.77
C VAL A 213 -1.37 -4.02 27.73
N PHE A 214 -1.83 -4.56 26.60
CA PHE A 214 -2.01 -5.99 26.37
C PHE A 214 -0.91 -6.52 25.44
N LEU A 215 -0.49 -7.76 25.64
CA LEU A 215 0.41 -8.45 24.73
C LEU A 215 -0.40 -8.92 23.51
N ALA A 216 0.05 -8.56 22.31
CA ALA A 216 -0.66 -8.83 21.06
C ALA A 216 -0.40 -10.27 20.55
N GLU A 217 -0.73 -11.26 21.38
CA GLU A 217 -0.47 -12.68 21.11
C GLU A 217 -1.64 -13.34 20.35
N LEU A 218 -1.32 -14.09 19.28
CA LEU A 218 -2.31 -14.83 18.50
C LEU A 218 -2.85 -16.03 19.32
N GLY A 219 -3.91 -15.78 20.08
CA GLY A 219 -4.57 -16.77 20.91
C GLY A 219 -5.36 -16.16 22.07
N ASP A 220 -5.03 -14.93 22.48
CA ASP A 220 -5.81 -14.23 23.52
C ASP A 220 -7.15 -13.74 22.98
N LYS A 221 -8.22 -14.09 23.70
CA LYS A 221 -9.60 -13.67 23.41
C LYS A 221 -9.76 -12.17 23.53
N ASP A 222 -9.06 -11.55 24.47
CA ASP A 222 -9.16 -10.12 24.73
C ASP A 222 -8.57 -9.31 23.56
N TYR A 223 -7.51 -9.84 22.93
CA TYR A 223 -6.96 -9.32 21.67
C TYR A 223 -7.90 -9.54 20.48
N GLU A 224 -8.50 -10.74 20.32
CA GLU A 224 -9.51 -10.97 19.24
C GLU A 224 -10.72 -10.01 19.37
N PHE A 225 -11.23 -9.78 20.58
CA PHE A 225 -12.32 -8.82 20.82
C PHE A 225 -11.88 -7.35 20.69
N TRP A 226 -10.61 -7.02 20.91
CA TRP A 226 -10.08 -5.69 20.63
C TRP A 226 -10.01 -5.44 19.11
N MET A 227 -9.45 -6.39 18.35
CA MET A 227 -9.35 -6.30 16.89
C MET A 227 -10.74 -6.18 16.22
N MET A 228 -11.69 -7.03 16.60
CA MET A 228 -13.06 -7.02 16.07
C MET A 228 -13.76 -5.65 16.25
N ARG A 229 -13.48 -4.93 17.33
CA ARG A 229 -14.00 -3.57 17.58
C ARG A 229 -13.32 -2.49 16.74
N ILE A 230 -12.10 -2.72 16.26
CA ILE A 230 -11.41 -1.84 15.30
C ILE A 230 -11.94 -2.11 13.88
N GLU A 231 -12.09 -3.37 13.51
CA GLU A 231 -12.57 -3.80 12.19
C GLU A 231 -13.97 -3.24 11.86
N ILE A 232 -14.93 -3.36 12.78
CA ILE A 232 -16.29 -2.78 12.57
C ILE A 232 -16.23 -1.25 12.45
N LYS A 233 -15.36 -0.58 13.20
CA LYS A 233 -15.14 0.87 13.05
C LYS A 233 -14.48 1.20 11.71
N LYS A 234 -13.56 0.37 11.20
CA LYS A 234 -12.91 0.55 9.89
C LYS A 234 -13.92 0.44 8.75
N ILE A 235 -14.84 -0.54 8.80
CA ILE A 235 -15.95 -0.63 7.83
C ILE A 235 -16.89 0.59 7.93
N ALA A 236 -17.34 0.96 9.13
CA ALA A 236 -18.23 2.11 9.33
C ALA A 236 -17.62 3.44 8.85
N LEU A 237 -16.30 3.61 8.99
CA LEU A 237 -15.56 4.77 8.49
C LEU A 237 -15.36 4.71 6.96
N TRP A 238 -15.12 3.52 6.40
CA TRP A 238 -14.91 3.35 4.95
C TRP A 238 -16.17 3.70 4.14
N PHE A 239 -17.34 3.22 4.57
CA PHE A 239 -18.64 3.58 3.97
C PHE A 239 -19.10 5.03 4.26
N LEU A 240 -18.33 5.81 5.03
CA LEU A 240 -18.57 7.25 5.23
C LEU A 240 -17.65 8.12 4.34
N PHE A 241 -16.60 7.53 3.76
CA PHE A 241 -15.66 8.21 2.86
C PHE A 241 -15.80 7.78 1.38
N PHE A 242 -16.71 6.83 1.10
CA PHE A 242 -17.04 6.33 -0.23
C PHE A 242 -18.42 6.84 -0.68
#